data_AF-H6BDK0-F1
#
_entry.id   AF-H6BDK0-F1
#
_cell.length_a   1.000
_cell.length_b   1.000
_cell.length_c   1.000
_cell.angle_alpha   90.00
_cell.angle_beta   90.00
_cell.angle_gamma   90.00
#
_symmetry.space_group_name_H-M   'P 1'
#
loop_
_entity.id
_entity.type
_entity.pdbx_description
1 polymer ?
#
loop_
_entity_poly.entity_id
_entity_poly.type
_entity_poly.pdbx_seq_one_letter_code
_entity_poly.pdbx_strand_id
1 'polypeptide(L)'
;IDQVLDTTAMLGAVPDRYSWTGGEIILSTYFSMDRGNATVPDMEMTKWFDTKYHFIVPELGPDTKFAYSSHKAINEYKEAKALGVDTVPV
;
A
#
# COMPACT_ATOMS: atom_id res chain seq x y z
N ILE A 1 2.70 -7.04 -6.43
CA ILE A 1 2.33 -5.60 -6.33
C ILE A 1 0.83 -5.54 -6.50
N ASP A 2 0.16 -4.93 -5.52
CA ASP A 2 -1.28 -4.96 -5.34
C ASP A 2 -1.86 -3.56 -5.12
N GLN A 3 -2.92 -3.23 -5.86
CA GLN A 3 -3.56 -1.91 -5.79
C GLN A 3 -4.23 -1.65 -4.44
N VAL A 4 -4.67 -2.70 -3.75
CA VAL A 4 -5.29 -2.55 -2.43
C VAL A 4 -4.20 -2.28 -1.38
N LEU A 5 -3.06 -2.94 -1.47
CA LEU A 5 -1.88 -2.62 -0.67
C LEU A 5 -1.37 -1.19 -0.95
N ASP A 6 -1.38 -0.73 -2.20
CA ASP A 6 -1.05 0.65 -2.55
C ASP A 6 -1.97 1.66 -1.84
N THR A 7 -3.27 1.38 -1.80
CA THR A 7 -4.26 2.20 -1.11
C THR A 7 -4.09 2.15 0.42
N THR A 8 -3.78 0.97 0.96
CA THR A 8 -3.45 0.76 2.38
C THR A 8 -2.25 1.60 2.77
N ALA A 9 -1.21 1.62 1.93
CA ALA A 9 -0.04 2.46 2.12
C ALA A 9 -0.36 3.97 1.99
N MET A 10 -1.18 4.36 1.00
CA MET A 10 -1.62 5.75 0.83
C MET A 10 -2.30 6.29 2.09
N LEU A 11 -3.15 5.47 2.71
CA LEU A 11 -3.90 5.81 3.92
C LEU A 11 -3.11 5.60 5.22
N GLY A 12 -1.86 5.12 5.15
CA GLY A 12 -1.06 4.86 6.35
C GLY A 12 -1.65 3.76 7.23
N ALA A 13 -2.47 2.86 6.68
CA ALA A 13 -3.14 1.80 7.42
C ALA A 13 -2.21 0.59 7.64
N VAL A 14 -1.02 0.83 8.17
CA VAL A 14 0.02 -0.18 8.40
C VAL A 14 -0.23 -0.88 9.75
N PRO A 15 -0.31 -2.21 9.81
CA PRO A 15 -0.43 -2.92 11.08
C PRO A 15 0.76 -2.66 12.03
N ASP A 16 0.47 -2.53 13.32
CA ASP A 16 1.46 -2.19 14.36
C ASP A 16 2.68 -3.13 14.39
N ARG A 17 2.49 -4.40 14.02
CA ARG A 17 3.57 -5.40 13.98
C ARG A 17 4.71 -5.03 13.03
N TYR A 18 4.48 -4.18 12.03
CA TYR A 18 5.52 -3.68 11.13
C TYR A 18 6.31 -2.50 11.71
N SER A 19 6.00 -2.07 12.94
CA SER A 19 6.74 -1.03 13.68
C SER A 19 6.91 0.29 12.91
N TRP A 20 5.93 0.62 12.07
CA TRP A 20 5.92 1.88 11.34
C TRP A 20 5.45 3.01 12.26
N THR A 21 6.23 4.09 12.31
CA THR A 21 6.03 5.20 13.28
C THR A 21 5.41 6.45 12.66
N GLY A 22 4.90 6.35 11.43
CA GLY A 22 4.35 7.46 10.66
C GLY A 22 5.30 7.99 9.59
N GLY A 23 4.83 8.97 8.80
CA GLY A 23 5.58 9.59 7.70
C GLY A 23 5.31 8.93 6.35
N GLU A 24 6.29 8.99 5.44
CA GLU A 24 6.20 8.34 4.14
C GLU A 24 6.60 6.86 4.26
N ILE A 25 5.78 5.97 3.71
CA ILE A 25 6.05 4.54 3.71
C ILE A 25 7.16 4.24 2.71
N ILE A 26 8.25 3.70 3.21
CA ILE A 26 9.38 3.25 2.41
C ILE A 26 9.16 1.83 1.88
N LEU A 27 9.89 1.47 0.83
CA LEU A 27 9.78 0.16 0.16
C LEU A 27 9.96 -1.03 1.11
N SER A 28 10.78 -0.93 2.15
CA SER A 28 10.97 -2.02 3.10
C SER A 28 9.70 -2.31 3.91
N THR A 29 9.01 -1.28 4.40
CA THR A 29 7.72 -1.44 5.09
C THR A 29 6.65 -1.97 4.14
N TYR A 30 6.59 -1.41 2.91
CA TYR A 30 5.66 -1.87 1.88
C TYR A 30 5.83 -3.36 1.56
N PHE A 31 7.06 -3.81 1.28
CA PHE A 31 7.32 -5.22 1.00
C PHE A 31 7.21 -6.11 2.23
N SER A 32 7.42 -5.57 3.43
CA SER A 32 7.17 -6.32 4.65
C SER A 32 5.68 -6.64 4.81
N MET A 33 4.78 -5.77 4.37
CA MET A 33 3.34 -6.05 4.36
C MET A 33 2.98 -7.10 3.30
N ASP A 34 3.56 -6.99 2.10
CA ASP A 34 3.28 -7.88 0.96
C ASP A 34 3.75 -9.33 1.14
N ARG A 35 4.94 -9.53 1.73
CA ARG A 35 5.61 -10.85 1.77
C ARG A 35 6.35 -11.14 3.09
N GLY A 36 6.13 -10.32 4.11
CA GLY A 36 6.76 -10.50 5.40
C GLY A 36 8.26 -10.20 5.38
N ASN A 37 8.90 -10.50 6.50
CA ASN A 37 10.35 -10.46 6.65
C ASN A 37 10.80 -11.57 7.62
N ALA A 38 12.06 -11.56 8.06
CA ALA A 38 12.61 -12.60 8.93
C ALA A 38 11.93 -12.70 10.32
N THR A 39 11.25 -11.66 10.78
CA THR A 39 10.66 -11.57 12.12
C THR A 39 9.15 -11.31 12.13
N VAL A 40 8.58 -10.82 11.03
CA VAL A 40 7.16 -10.45 10.93
C VAL A 40 6.53 -11.14 9.72
N PRO A 41 5.37 -11.81 9.87
CA PRO A 41 4.65 -12.41 8.74
C PRO A 41 4.12 -11.36 7.77
N ASP A 42 3.76 -11.80 6.56
CA ASP A 42 2.97 -11.05 5.59
C ASP A 42 1.54 -10.77 6.07
N MET A 43 0.86 -9.88 5.37
CA MET A 43 -0.58 -9.69 5.47
C MET A 43 -1.30 -10.78 4.66
N GLU A 44 -2.55 -11.07 5.02
CA GLU A 44 -3.34 -12.09 4.32
C GLU A 44 -3.57 -11.71 2.86
N MET A 45 -3.41 -12.67 1.95
CA MET A 45 -3.85 -12.55 0.56
C MET A 45 -5.15 -13.32 0.33
N THR A 46 -6.10 -12.70 -0.36
CA THR A 46 -7.34 -13.38 -0.78
C THR A 46 -7.70 -13.08 -2.23
N LYS A 47 -8.63 -13.87 -2.77
CA LYS A 47 -9.04 -13.78 -4.18
C LYS A 47 -9.80 -12.47 -4.42
N TRP A 48 -9.41 -11.75 -5.47
CA TRP A 48 -10.12 -10.56 -5.93
C TRP A 48 -11.34 -10.97 -6.74
N PHE A 49 -12.51 -10.91 -6.10
CA PHE A 49 -13.80 -11.32 -6.68
C PHE A 49 -13.72 -12.73 -7.30
N ASP A 50 -14.25 -12.91 -8.51
CA ASP A 50 -14.25 -14.16 -9.26
C ASP A 50 -13.01 -14.32 -10.15
N THR A 51 -12.12 -13.34 -10.18
CA THR A 51 -10.91 -13.31 -11.02
C THR A 51 -9.79 -14.22 -10.51
N LYS A 52 -8.75 -14.49 -11.30
CA LYS A 52 -7.56 -15.21 -10.80
C LYS A 52 -6.59 -14.33 -9.99
N TYR A 53 -6.90 -13.04 -9.83
CA TYR A 53 -6.07 -12.10 -9.11
C TYR A 53 -6.24 -12.26 -7.59
N HIS A 54 -5.18 -12.00 -6.83
CA HIS A 54 -5.20 -11.99 -5.37
C HIS A 54 -4.70 -10.64 -4.87
N PHE A 55 -5.36 -10.11 -3.85
CA PHE A 55 -5.03 -8.83 -3.25
C PHE A 55 -4.68 -9.01 -1.77
N ILE A 56 -3.97 -8.04 -1.20
CA ILE A 56 -3.62 -8.02 0.23
C ILE A 56 -4.79 -7.41 1.00
N VAL A 57 -5.33 -8.17 1.96
CA VAL A 57 -6.48 -7.75 2.76
C VAL A 57 -6.05 -6.68 3.77
N PRO A 58 -6.63 -5.46 3.75
CA PRO A 58 -6.35 -4.45 4.76
C PRO A 58 -6.83 -4.90 6.15
N GLU A 59 -5.97 -4.75 7.15
CA GLU A 59 -6.29 -5.06 8.55
C GLU A 59 -6.71 -3.80 9.29
N LEU A 60 -8.00 -3.47 9.22
CA LEU A 60 -8.56 -2.25 9.80
C LEU A 60 -9.24 -2.53 11.14
N GLY A 61 -9.03 -1.63 12.10
CA GLY A 61 -9.69 -1.65 13.40
C GLY A 61 -9.96 -0.25 13.94
N PRO A 62 -10.64 -0.14 15.09
CA PRO A 62 -10.93 1.15 15.72
C PRO A 62 -9.68 1.98 16.05
N ASP A 63 -8.54 1.31 16.26
CA ASP A 63 -7.27 1.92 16.62
C ASP A 63 -6.40 2.29 15.39
N THR A 64 -6.85 1.97 14.17
CA THR A 64 -6.11 2.31 12.96
C THR A 64 -5.99 3.83 12.80
N LYS A 65 -4.75 4.33 12.77
CA LYS A 65 -4.46 5.75 12.58
C LYS A 65 -4.18 6.05 11.13
N PHE A 66 -5.16 6.61 10.43
CA PHE A 66 -4.99 7.01 9.04
C PHE A 66 -4.12 8.27 8.92
N ALA A 67 -3.23 8.27 7.93
CA ALA A 67 -2.38 9.39 7.57
C ALA A 67 -2.07 9.35 6.07
N TYR A 68 -1.84 10.50 5.44
CA TYR A 68 -1.42 10.51 4.05
C TYR A 68 0.07 10.13 3.97
N SER A 69 0.33 8.86 3.62
CA SER A 69 1.63 8.21 3.86
C SER A 69 2.26 7.58 2.62
N SER A 70 1.62 7.68 1.46
CA SER A 70 2.24 7.37 0.17
C SER A 70 1.76 8.34 -0.89
N HIS A 71 2.69 8.94 -1.63
CA HIS A 71 2.41 9.89 -2.70
C HIS A 71 2.42 9.25 -4.10
N LYS A 72 2.30 7.92 -4.18
CA LYS A 72 2.41 7.16 -5.44
C LYS A 72 1.57 7.76 -6.58
N ALA A 73 0.27 7.95 -6.36
CA ALA A 73 -0.63 8.43 -7.40
C ALA A 73 -0.24 9.82 -7.96
N ILE A 74 0.14 10.77 -7.09
CA ILE A 74 0.53 12.11 -7.54
C ILE A 74 1.93 12.10 -8.19
N ASN A 75 2.83 11.24 -7.72
CA ASN A 75 4.16 11.10 -8.29
C ASN A 75 4.09 10.51 -9.70
N GLU A 76 3.32 9.43 -9.90
CA GLU A 76 3.11 8.79 -11.20
C GLU A 76 2.39 9.73 -12.18
N TYR A 77 1.40 10.50 -11.71
CA TYR A 77 0.75 11.51 -12.55
C TYR A 77 1.75 12.59 -13.02
N LYS A 78 2.57 13.12 -12.10
CA LYS A 78 3.59 14.13 -12.44
C LYS A 78 4.65 13.58 -13.39
N GLU A 79 5.05 12.33 -13.20
CA GLU A 79 5.99 11.63 -14.09
C GLU A 79 5.43 11.53 -15.52
N ALA A 80 4.22 11.01 -15.68
CA ALA A 80 3.57 10.92 -17.00
C ALA A 80 3.38 12.30 -17.64
N LYS A 81 2.99 13.30 -16.83
CA LYS A 81 2.81 14.68 -17.30
C LYS A 81 4.12 15.28 -17.81
N ALA A 82 5.25 14.99 -17.15
CA ALA A 82 6.57 15.44 -17.59
C ALA A 82 6.99 14.82 -18.94
N LEU A 83 6.45 13.65 -19.28
CA LEU A 83 6.61 12.99 -20.58
C LEU A 83 5.61 13.47 -21.64
N GLY A 84 4.75 14.44 -21.31
CA GLY A 84 3.74 14.98 -22.22
C GLY A 84 2.49 14.09 -22.36
N VAL A 85 2.32 13.10 -21.48
CA VAL A 85 1.15 12.21 -21.47
C VAL A 85 0.22 12.61 -20.33
N ASP A 86 -1.00 13.00 -20.66
CA ASP A 86 -2.02 13.32 -19.66
C ASP A 86 -2.74 12.04 -19.23
N THR A 87 -2.62 11.66 -17.95
CA THR A 87 -3.18 10.43 -17.40
C THR A 87 -4.34 10.72 -16.45
N VAL A 88 -5.19 9.72 -16.23
CA VAL A 88 -6.25 9.76 -15.20
C VAL A 88 -5.78 8.88 -14.04
N PRO A 89 -5.47 9.45 -12.86
CA PRO A 89 -5.11 8.66 -11.68
C PRO A 89 -6.20 7.67 -11.28
N VAL A 90 -5.80 6.48 -10.86
CA VAL A 90 -6.65 5.41 -10.33
C VAL A 90 -6.18 5.05 -8.94
#